data_AF-A0A2V7DVL3-F1
#
_entry.id   AF-A0A2V7DVL3-F1
#
_cell.length_a   1.000
_cell.length_b   1.000
_cell.length_c   1.000
_cell.angle_alpha   90.00
_cell.angle_beta   90.00
_cell.angle_gamma   90.00
#
_symmetry.space_group_name_H-M   'P 1'
#
loop_
_entity.id
_entity.type
_entity.pdbx_description
1 polymer ?
#
loop_
_entity_poly.entity_id
_entity_poly.type
_entity_poly.pdbx_seq_one_letter_code
_entity_poly.pdbx_strand_id
1 'polypeptide(L)'
;MAGNARPSWSASGRRRRGPPPRRSGSRSATSATCSMVAATPWLTVVFAVAFAAWALYVSLVEHPARLSIDPAAAVAQFRASYRLAALYQASFAALGLIAGIIASATSGDAVWAIGGVVVGTAIPFTLIVIRPTNRRLLDTDHVGENARHLLVRWGRLHWVRSVLGVLAVAVLALRIRLD
;
A
#
# COMPACT_ATOMS: atom_id res chain seq x y z
N MET A 1 -44.12 -12.67 -89.48
CA MET A 1 -44.34 -12.64 -88.01
C MET A 1 -43.03 -13.05 -87.35
N ALA A 2 -42.30 -12.08 -86.83
CA ALA A 2 -41.03 -12.29 -86.12
C ALA A 2 -41.31 -12.60 -84.64
N GLY A 3 -40.62 -13.59 -84.07
CA GLY A 3 -40.84 -14.00 -82.69
C GLY A 3 -39.66 -14.74 -82.10
N ASN A 4 -39.24 -14.25 -80.94
CA ASN A 4 -38.45 -14.89 -79.88
C ASN A 4 -36.92 -14.91 -80.00
N ALA A 5 -36.34 -13.80 -79.52
CA ALA A 5 -35.03 -13.78 -78.88
C ALA A 5 -35.05 -14.53 -77.53
N ARG A 6 -33.99 -15.27 -77.23
CA ARG A 6 -33.62 -15.71 -75.87
C ARG A 6 -32.10 -15.51 -75.65
N PRO A 7 -31.65 -14.96 -74.51
CA PRO A 7 -30.24 -14.72 -74.23
C PRO A 7 -29.64 -15.74 -73.25
N SER A 8 -28.33 -15.99 -73.31
CA SER A 8 -27.45 -16.45 -72.21
C SER A 8 -26.05 -16.77 -72.79
N TRP A 9 -24.87 -16.49 -72.23
CA TRP A 9 -24.39 -16.25 -70.87
C TRP A 9 -23.13 -15.36 -70.93
N SER A 10 -22.92 -14.45 -69.96
CA SER A 10 -21.57 -13.94 -69.64
C SER A 10 -21.23 -14.30 -68.20
N ALA A 11 -20.19 -15.12 -68.04
CA ALA A 11 -19.66 -15.51 -66.75
C ALA A 11 -18.83 -14.35 -66.16
N SER A 12 -19.37 -13.64 -65.18
CA SER A 12 -18.60 -12.72 -64.34
C SER A 12 -18.10 -13.45 -63.09
N GLY A 13 -16.81 -13.78 -63.08
CA GLY A 13 -16.13 -14.35 -61.92
C GLY A 13 -16.14 -13.38 -60.74
N ARG A 14 -16.93 -13.69 -59.71
CA ARG A 14 -16.88 -12.97 -58.42
C ARG A 14 -15.55 -13.25 -57.73
N ARG A 15 -14.69 -12.23 -57.62
CA ARG A 15 -13.58 -12.23 -56.65
C ARG A 15 -14.18 -12.31 -55.24
N ARG A 16 -13.96 -13.43 -54.55
CA ARG A 16 -14.30 -13.58 -53.13
C ARG A 16 -13.43 -12.61 -52.32
N ARG A 17 -14.04 -11.55 -51.77
CA ARG A 17 -13.41 -10.69 -50.77
C ARG A 17 -13.30 -11.51 -49.48
N GLY A 18 -12.07 -11.79 -49.04
CA GLY A 18 -11.82 -12.40 -47.73
C GLY A 18 -12.26 -11.47 -46.59
N PRO A 19 -12.53 -12.01 -45.39
CA PRO A 19 -12.92 -11.21 -44.24
C PRO A 19 -11.79 -10.24 -43.85
N PRO A 20 -12.12 -9.02 -43.37
CA PRO A 20 -11.10 -8.06 -42.95
C PRO A 20 -10.30 -8.61 -41.76
N PRO A 21 -9.01 -8.24 -41.63
CA PRO A 21 -8.18 -8.67 -40.51
C PRO A 21 -8.77 -8.16 -39.19
N ARG A 22 -8.96 -9.08 -38.23
CA ARG A 22 -9.36 -8.76 -36.86
C ARG A 22 -8.28 -7.87 -36.22
N ARG A 23 -8.63 -6.61 -35.93
CA ARG A 23 -7.83 -5.71 -35.09
C ARG A 23 -7.80 -6.25 -33.65
N SER A 24 -6.72 -6.95 -33.27
CA SER A 24 -6.54 -7.56 -31.94
C SER A 24 -5.70 -6.72 -30.97
N GLY A 25 -5.48 -5.42 -31.23
CA GLY A 25 -4.44 -4.65 -30.55
C GLY A 25 -4.81 -3.78 -29.34
N SER A 26 -6.10 -3.53 -29.02
CA SER A 26 -6.46 -2.51 -28.01
C SER A 26 -7.17 -3.01 -26.74
N ARG A 27 -7.44 -4.32 -26.62
CA ARG A 27 -8.17 -4.87 -25.46
C ARG A 27 -7.29 -5.14 -24.24
N SER A 28 -5.99 -5.34 -24.41
CA SER A 28 -5.09 -5.79 -23.33
C SER A 28 -4.73 -4.70 -22.32
N ALA A 29 -4.44 -3.48 -22.79
CA ALA A 29 -4.07 -2.37 -21.91
C ALA A 29 -5.25 -1.90 -21.04
N THR A 30 -6.45 -1.77 -21.63
CA THR A 30 -7.67 -1.36 -20.92
C THR A 30 -8.09 -2.41 -19.88
N SER A 31 -7.96 -3.70 -20.17
CA SER A 31 -8.30 -4.75 -19.20
C SER A 31 -7.31 -4.77 -18.03
N ALA A 32 -6.01 -4.60 -18.29
CA ALA A 32 -4.99 -4.56 -17.25
C ALA A 32 -5.20 -3.36 -16.30
N THR A 33 -5.51 -2.17 -16.81
CA THR A 33 -5.82 -0.99 -15.99
C THR A 33 -7.06 -1.20 -15.12
N CYS A 34 -8.12 -1.79 -15.68
CA CYS A 34 -9.34 -2.13 -14.92
C CYS A 34 -9.04 -3.11 -13.78
N SER A 35 -8.21 -4.13 -14.05
CA SER A 35 -7.78 -5.10 -13.03
C SER A 35 -6.89 -4.47 -11.94
N MET A 36 -6.01 -3.53 -12.29
CA MET A 36 -5.17 -2.84 -11.29
C MET A 36 -6.00 -1.95 -10.36
N VAL A 37 -6.99 -1.23 -10.91
CA VAL A 37 -7.90 -0.41 -10.10
C VAL A 37 -8.74 -1.28 -9.16
N ALA A 38 -9.26 -2.41 -9.64
CA ALA A 38 -10.02 -3.36 -8.83
C ALA A 38 -9.20 -3.96 -7.67
N ALA A 39 -7.86 -3.96 -7.75
CA ALA A 39 -6.98 -4.46 -6.69
C ALA A 39 -6.71 -3.43 -5.58
N THR A 40 -7.00 -2.14 -5.79
CA THR A 40 -6.64 -1.06 -4.85
C THR A 40 -7.26 -1.19 -3.45
N PRO A 41 -8.51 -1.68 -3.26
CA PRO A 41 -9.04 -1.93 -1.92
C PRO A 41 -8.22 -2.97 -1.15
N TRP A 42 -7.86 -4.07 -1.81
CA TRP A 42 -7.04 -5.13 -1.22
C TRP A 42 -5.62 -4.67 -0.92
N LEU A 43 -5.02 -3.86 -1.80
CA LEU A 43 -3.72 -3.25 -1.55
C LEU A 43 -3.75 -2.34 -0.31
N THR A 44 -4.82 -1.56 -0.14
CA THR A 44 -5.04 -0.71 1.05
C THR A 44 -4.99 -1.56 2.33
N VAL A 45 -5.71 -2.69 2.34
CA VAL A 45 -5.76 -3.62 3.46
C VAL A 45 -4.41 -4.27 3.71
N VAL A 46 -3.77 -4.82 2.68
CA VAL A 46 -2.48 -5.52 2.78
C VAL A 46 -1.43 -4.59 3.38
N PHE A 47 -1.32 -3.35 2.90
CA PHE A 47 -0.35 -2.40 3.43
C PHE A 47 -0.69 -1.91 4.84
N ALA A 48 -1.98 -1.71 5.16
CA ALA A 48 -2.40 -1.38 6.52
C ALA A 48 -2.09 -2.52 7.51
N VAL A 49 -2.36 -3.77 7.12
CA VAL A 49 -2.04 -4.96 7.92
C VAL A 49 -0.53 -5.12 8.10
N ALA A 50 0.26 -4.99 7.03
CA ALA A 50 1.72 -5.07 7.12
C ALA A 50 2.29 -4.00 8.07
N PHE A 51 1.78 -2.77 7.97
CA PHE A 51 2.14 -1.69 8.89
C PHE A 51 1.76 -2.02 10.34
N ALA A 52 0.51 -2.44 10.58
CA ALA A 52 -0.01 -2.73 11.91
C ALA A 52 0.72 -3.90 12.58
N ALA A 53 0.92 -5.00 11.83
CA ALA A 53 1.60 -6.20 12.32
C ALA A 53 3.05 -5.89 12.71
N TRP A 54 3.78 -5.15 11.87
CA TRP A 54 5.14 -4.74 12.20
C TRP A 54 5.15 -3.82 13.42
N ALA A 55 4.29 -2.79 13.46
CA ALA A 55 4.24 -1.86 14.59
C ALA A 55 3.88 -2.57 15.90
N LEU A 56 3.03 -3.59 15.86
CA LEU A 56 2.73 -4.43 17.03
C LEU A 56 3.92 -5.29 17.43
N TYR A 57 4.60 -5.94 16.48
CA TYR A 57 5.82 -6.70 16.75
C TYR A 57 6.89 -5.84 17.44
N VAL A 58 7.09 -4.62 16.95
CA VAL A 58 8.05 -3.68 17.55
C VAL A 58 7.66 -3.33 18.99
N SER A 59 6.38 -3.03 19.23
CA SER A 59 5.90 -2.63 20.55
C SER A 59 5.84 -3.78 21.57
N LEU A 60 5.48 -4.98 21.13
CA LEU A 60 5.22 -6.15 21.99
C LEU A 60 6.45 -7.05 22.19
N VAL A 61 7.35 -7.10 21.20
CA VAL A 61 8.45 -8.08 21.18
C VAL A 61 9.79 -7.36 21.13
N GLU A 62 10.04 -6.60 20.06
CA GLU A 62 11.37 -6.01 19.83
C GLU A 62 11.75 -5.00 20.91
N HIS A 63 10.82 -4.11 21.29
CA HIS A 63 11.11 -3.05 22.25
C HIS A 63 11.28 -3.58 23.68
N PRO A 64 10.41 -4.48 24.20
CA PRO A 64 10.65 -5.12 25.49
C PRO A 64 11.97 -5.90 25.54
N ALA A 65 12.31 -6.68 24.50
CA ALA A 65 13.58 -7.39 24.41
C ALA A 65 14.79 -6.42 24.37
N ARG A 66 14.64 -5.27 23.71
CA ARG A 66 15.67 -4.21 23.71
C ARG A 66 15.86 -3.60 25.10
N LEU A 67 14.81 -3.50 25.91
CA LEU A 67 14.89 -2.94 27.27
C LEU A 67 15.44 -3.93 28.31
N SER A 68 15.56 -5.22 27.98
CA SER A 68 16.08 -6.24 28.89
C SER A 68 17.61 -6.44 28.81
N ILE A 69 18.28 -5.75 27.90
CA ILE A 69 19.74 -5.83 27.72
C ILE A 69 20.44 -4.54 28.16
N ASP A 70 21.77 -4.57 28.22
CA ASP A 70 22.59 -3.40 28.56
C ASP A 70 22.21 -2.17 27.70
N PRO A 71 22.11 -0.94 28.27
CA PRO A 71 21.68 0.24 27.54
C PRO A 71 22.53 0.58 26.30
N ALA A 72 23.84 0.34 26.33
CA ALA A 72 24.70 0.61 25.19
C ALA A 72 24.41 -0.38 24.06
N ALA A 73 24.27 -1.67 24.40
CA ALA A 73 23.85 -2.71 23.45
C ALA A 73 22.44 -2.45 22.88
N ALA A 74 21.51 -2.01 23.72
CA ALA A 74 20.15 -1.65 23.33
C ALA A 74 20.11 -0.51 22.30
N VAL A 75 20.92 0.52 22.49
CA VAL A 75 21.04 1.63 21.54
C VAL A 75 21.75 1.21 20.26
N ALA A 76 22.79 0.39 20.34
CA ALA A 76 23.46 -0.15 19.15
C ALA A 76 22.47 -0.96 18.29
N GLN A 77 21.70 -1.84 18.92
CA GLN A 77 20.65 -2.60 18.25
C GLN A 77 19.55 -1.69 17.67
N PHE A 78 19.12 -0.67 18.41
CA PHE A 78 18.17 0.34 17.92
C PHE A 78 18.67 1.02 16.65
N ARG A 79 19.93 1.47 16.62
CA ARG A 79 20.52 2.16 15.46
C ARG A 79 20.56 1.27 14.22
N ALA A 80 20.99 0.01 14.40
CA ALA A 80 21.05 -0.96 13.31
C ALA A 80 19.65 -1.26 12.74
N SER A 81 18.70 -1.59 13.60
CA SER A 81 17.33 -1.92 13.20
C SER A 81 16.57 -0.71 12.63
N TYR A 82 16.69 0.48 13.23
CA TYR A 82 15.97 1.68 12.81
C TYR A 82 16.31 2.11 11.38
N ARG A 83 17.59 2.04 10.99
CA ARG A 83 18.04 2.45 9.63
C ARG A 83 17.36 1.62 8.53
N LEU A 84 17.08 0.35 8.81
CA LEU A 84 16.39 -0.54 7.88
C LEU A 84 14.87 -0.38 8.01
N ALA A 85 14.35 -0.43 9.23
CA ALA A 85 12.91 -0.45 9.50
C ALA A 85 12.18 0.85 9.09
N ALA A 86 12.84 2.00 9.21
CA ALA A 86 12.20 3.29 8.92
C ALA A 86 11.70 3.40 7.48
N LEU A 87 12.45 2.86 6.51
CA LEU A 87 12.06 2.87 5.11
C LEU A 87 10.81 2.00 4.87
N TYR A 88 10.86 0.73 5.29
CA TYR A 88 9.75 -0.20 5.06
C TYR A 88 8.45 0.25 5.73
N GLN A 89 8.52 0.64 7.01
CA GLN A 89 7.32 1.03 7.74
C GLN A 89 6.72 2.34 7.21
N ALA A 90 7.53 3.27 6.70
CA ALA A 90 7.02 4.46 6.01
C ALA A 90 6.40 4.12 4.65
N SER A 91 7.01 3.21 3.88
CA SER A 91 6.49 2.74 2.59
C SER A 91 5.14 2.07 2.72
N PHE A 92 4.93 1.22 3.72
CA PHE A 92 3.61 0.61 3.95
C PHE A 92 2.53 1.65 4.26
N ALA A 93 2.82 2.63 5.10
CA ALA A 93 1.88 3.71 5.39
C ALA A 93 1.56 4.55 4.13
N ALA A 94 2.57 4.88 3.33
CA ALA A 94 2.39 5.67 2.11
C ALA A 94 1.62 4.90 1.04
N LEU A 95 1.98 3.64 0.79
CA LEU A 95 1.31 2.78 -0.20
C LEU A 95 -0.14 2.48 0.22
N GLY A 96 -0.39 2.26 1.52
CA GLY A 96 -1.75 2.12 2.05
C GLY A 96 -2.59 3.37 1.85
N LEU A 97 -2.02 4.55 2.12
CA LEU A 97 -2.69 5.84 1.87
C LEU A 97 -3.03 6.03 0.39
N ILE A 98 -2.05 5.84 -0.49
CA ILE A 98 -2.22 6.04 -1.94
C ILE A 98 -3.28 5.06 -2.48
N ALA A 99 -3.17 3.77 -2.12
CA ALA A 99 -4.14 2.76 -2.54
C ALA A 99 -5.56 3.09 -2.04
N GLY A 100 -5.69 3.55 -0.78
CA GLY A 100 -6.98 3.91 -0.19
C GLY A 100 -7.64 5.11 -0.88
N ILE A 101 -6.85 6.12 -1.25
CA ILE A 101 -7.33 7.27 -2.02
C ILE A 101 -7.82 6.82 -3.41
N ILE A 102 -7.04 6.00 -4.10
CA ILE A 102 -7.42 5.50 -5.44
C ILE A 102 -8.70 4.67 -5.33
N ALA A 103 -8.75 3.70 -4.40
CA ALA A 103 -9.91 2.85 -4.16
C ALA A 103 -11.17 3.66 -3.87
N SER A 104 -11.07 4.70 -3.03
CA SER A 104 -12.18 5.58 -2.72
C SER A 104 -12.67 6.38 -3.94
N ALA A 105 -11.74 6.95 -4.71
CA ALA A 105 -12.08 7.73 -5.89
C ALA A 105 -12.76 6.88 -6.98
N THR A 106 -12.41 5.59 -7.09
CA THR A 106 -12.94 4.71 -8.14
C THR A 106 -14.19 3.94 -7.73
N SER A 107 -14.38 3.66 -6.44
CA SER A 107 -15.57 2.96 -5.93
C SER A 107 -16.69 3.91 -5.48
N GLY A 108 -16.37 5.18 -5.19
CA GLY A 108 -17.28 6.11 -4.54
C GLY A 108 -17.41 5.89 -3.03
N ASP A 109 -16.64 4.97 -2.45
CA ASP A 109 -16.71 4.61 -1.05
C ASP A 109 -15.60 5.29 -0.23
N ALA A 110 -15.99 6.20 0.66
CA ALA A 110 -15.07 6.99 1.48
C ALA A 110 -14.25 6.13 2.47
N VAL A 111 -14.71 4.93 2.82
CA VAL A 111 -14.09 4.13 3.88
C VAL A 111 -12.67 3.70 3.53
N TRP A 112 -12.39 3.46 2.24
CA TRP A 112 -11.03 3.15 1.76
C TRP A 112 -10.06 4.31 2.00
N ALA A 113 -10.48 5.55 1.73
CA ALA A 113 -9.67 6.73 2.00
C ALA A 113 -9.51 6.96 3.51
N ILE A 114 -10.56 6.75 4.31
CA ILE A 114 -10.49 6.88 5.78
C ILE A 114 -9.43 5.92 6.33
N GLY A 115 -9.48 4.63 5.97
CA GLY A 115 -8.48 3.64 6.41
C GLY A 115 -7.06 4.01 5.96
N GLY A 116 -6.90 4.43 4.70
CA GLY A 116 -5.62 4.89 4.15
C GLY A 116 -5.05 6.13 4.88
N VAL A 117 -5.89 7.11 5.20
CA VAL A 117 -5.51 8.33 5.95
C VAL A 117 -5.12 8.01 7.38
N VAL A 118 -5.86 7.11 8.05
CA VAL A 118 -5.55 6.72 9.43
C VAL A 118 -4.14 6.11 9.51
N VAL A 119 -3.80 5.16 8.63
CA VAL A 119 -2.45 4.58 8.59
C VAL A 119 -1.41 5.61 8.10
N GLY A 120 -1.76 6.41 7.10
CA GLY A 120 -0.89 7.46 6.55
C GLY A 120 -0.49 8.52 7.59
N THR A 121 -1.35 8.82 8.56
CA THR A 121 -1.09 9.77 9.65
C THR A 121 0.10 9.37 10.53
N ALA A 122 0.49 8.09 10.53
CA ALA A 122 1.72 7.66 11.20
C ALA A 122 2.98 8.33 10.64
N ILE A 123 2.99 8.78 9.37
CA ILE A 123 4.12 9.48 8.75
C ILE A 123 4.34 10.86 9.39
N PRO A 124 3.40 11.82 9.34
CA PRO A 124 3.59 13.11 9.98
C PRO A 124 3.81 12.98 11.50
N PHE A 125 3.10 12.05 12.16
CA PHE A 125 3.35 11.76 13.58
C PHE A 125 4.81 11.35 13.84
N THR A 126 5.37 10.46 13.01
CA THR A 126 6.76 10.04 13.13
C THR A 126 7.73 11.20 12.90
N LEU A 127 7.50 12.00 11.85
CA LEU A 127 8.40 13.10 11.47
C LEU A 127 8.40 14.25 12.48
N ILE A 128 7.27 14.53 13.12
CA ILE A 128 7.11 15.66 14.05
C ILE A 128 7.38 15.23 15.49
N VAL A 129 6.80 14.11 15.94
CA VAL A 129 6.77 13.73 17.37
C VAL A 129 7.88 12.75 17.73
N ILE A 130 8.13 11.73 16.89
CA ILE A 130 9.10 10.67 17.20
C ILE A 130 10.53 11.09 16.80
N ARG A 131 10.68 11.79 15.68
CA ARG A 131 11.96 12.16 15.09
C ARG A 131 12.94 12.84 16.07
N PRO A 132 12.53 13.73 16.98
CA PRO A 132 13.44 14.29 17.98
C PRO A 132 14.06 13.22 18.89
N THR A 133 13.26 12.23 19.32
CA THR A 133 13.74 11.09 20.12
C THR A 133 14.66 10.21 19.28
N ASN A 134 14.30 9.92 18.03
CA ASN A 134 15.15 9.14 17.12
C ASN A 134 16.51 9.82 16.91
N ARG A 135 16.54 11.13 16.67
CA ARG A 135 17.80 11.86 16.49
C ARG A 135 18.72 11.70 17.68
N ARG A 136 18.19 11.85 18.90
CA ARG A 136 18.98 11.67 20.14
C ARG A 136 19.48 10.23 20.29
N LEU A 137 18.68 9.21 19.95
CA LEU A 137 19.10 7.80 19.99
C LEU A 137 20.13 7.43 18.91
N LEU A 138 20.09 8.11 17.76
CA LEU A 138 21.02 7.90 16.64
C LEU A 138 22.33 8.65 16.81
N ASP A 139 22.37 9.69 17.64
CA ASP A 139 23.57 10.46 17.99
C ASP A 139 24.54 9.59 18.82
N THR A 140 25.74 9.34 18.31
CA THR A 140 26.76 8.48 18.92
C THR A 140 27.38 9.09 20.17
N ASP A 141 27.41 10.41 20.26
CA ASP A 141 28.27 11.11 21.21
C ASP A 141 27.49 11.49 22.48
N HIS A 142 26.16 11.55 22.39
CA HIS A 142 25.31 12.16 23.43
C HIS A 142 24.23 11.24 24.02
N VAL A 143 24.18 9.96 23.62
CA VAL A 143 23.19 9.00 24.16
C VAL A 143 23.40 8.76 25.66
N GLY A 144 24.66 8.63 26.09
CA GLY A 144 25.11 8.57 27.48
C GLY A 144 24.18 7.84 28.47
N GLU A 145 24.08 8.39 29.68
CA GLU A 145 23.22 7.87 30.76
C GLU A 145 21.71 7.97 30.44
N ASN A 146 21.33 8.81 29.47
CA ASN A 146 19.94 9.01 29.08
C ASN A 146 19.39 7.95 28.12
N ALA A 147 20.22 7.01 27.67
CA ALA A 147 19.87 5.94 26.72
C ALA A 147 18.55 5.26 27.06
N ARG A 148 18.43 4.78 28.31
CA ARG A 148 17.24 4.03 28.77
C ARG A 148 15.99 4.90 28.76
N HIS A 149 16.10 6.14 29.23
CA HIS A 149 14.97 7.07 29.25
C HIS A 149 14.47 7.40 27.84
N LEU A 150 15.39 7.65 26.89
CA LEU A 150 15.05 7.89 25.49
C LEU A 150 14.40 6.66 24.84
N LEU A 151 14.90 5.46 25.11
CA LEU A 151 14.31 4.21 24.62
C LEU A 151 12.90 4.01 25.15
N VAL A 152 12.66 4.19 26.45
CA VAL A 152 11.32 4.08 27.05
C VAL A 152 10.37 5.11 26.44
N ARG A 153 10.80 6.36 26.28
CA ARG A 153 10.01 7.39 25.59
C ARG A 153 9.69 6.98 24.16
N TRP A 154 10.67 6.46 23.43
CA TRP A 154 10.48 6.00 22.06
C TRP A 154 9.44 4.88 21.98
N GLY A 155 9.50 3.89 22.87
CA GLY A 155 8.51 2.80 22.92
C GLY A 155 7.09 3.29 23.16
N ARG A 156 6.91 4.22 24.11
CA ARG A 156 5.60 4.85 24.37
C ARG A 156 5.07 5.58 23.15
N LEU A 157 5.92 6.28 22.42
CA LEU A 157 5.53 6.94 21.17
C LEU A 157 5.24 5.94 20.05
N HIS A 158 5.97 4.82 19.99
CA HIS A 158 5.75 3.78 18.98
C HIS A 158 4.37 3.13 19.13
N TRP A 159 3.87 2.97 20.36
CA TRP A 159 2.51 2.47 20.60
C TRP A 159 1.42 3.24 19.88
N VAL A 160 1.57 4.56 19.73
CA VAL A 160 0.62 5.39 18.95
C VAL A 160 0.56 4.91 17.50
N ARG A 161 1.71 4.54 16.91
CA ARG A 161 1.75 3.96 15.55
C ARG A 161 1.06 2.60 15.51
N SER A 162 1.27 1.75 16.52
CA SER A 162 0.57 0.46 16.62
C SER A 162 -0.95 0.65 16.65
N VAL A 163 -1.45 1.59 17.47
CA VAL A 163 -2.88 1.91 17.56
C VAL A 163 -3.43 2.44 16.24
N LEU A 164 -2.73 3.38 15.58
CA LEU A 164 -3.14 3.87 14.26
C LEU A 164 -3.24 2.74 13.22
N GLY A 165 -2.27 1.82 13.21
CA GLY A 165 -2.30 0.65 12.33
C GLY A 165 -3.50 -0.25 12.60
N VAL A 166 -3.75 -0.60 13.86
CA VAL A 166 -4.89 -1.46 14.26
C VAL A 166 -6.22 -0.79 13.92
N LEU A 167 -6.36 0.52 14.18
CA LEU A 167 -7.57 1.26 13.83
C LEU A 167 -7.82 1.28 12.33
N ALA A 168 -6.78 1.50 11.50
CA ALA A 168 -6.92 1.43 10.05
C ALA A 168 -7.38 0.04 9.59
N VAL A 169 -6.79 -1.03 10.14
CA VAL A 169 -7.21 -2.41 9.83
C VAL A 169 -8.65 -2.66 10.26
N ALA A 170 -9.06 -2.20 11.46
CA ALA A 170 -10.42 -2.38 11.95
C ALA A 170 -11.46 -1.69 11.06
N VAL A 171 -11.20 -0.45 10.63
CA VAL A 171 -12.06 0.30 9.70
C VAL A 171 -12.20 -0.45 8.38
N LEU A 172 -11.09 -0.90 7.79
CA LEU A 172 -11.08 -1.60 6.51
C LEU A 172 -11.72 -2.99 6.60
N ALA A 173 -11.49 -3.72 7.69
CA ALA A 173 -12.08 -5.04 7.92
C ALA A 173 -13.59 -4.96 8.14
N LEU A 174 -14.06 -3.95 8.88
CA LEU A 174 -15.49 -3.69 9.03
C LEU A 174 -16.13 -3.41 7.66
N ARG A 175 -15.44 -2.67 6.81
CA ARG A 175 -15.91 -2.39 5.45
C ARG A 175 -16.04 -3.65 4.62
N ILE A 176 -15.05 -4.54 4.62
CA ILE A 176 -15.11 -5.82 3.90
C ILE A 176 -16.24 -6.71 4.42
N ARG A 177 -16.50 -6.70 5.73
CA ARG A 177 -17.59 -7.49 6.32
C ARG A 177 -18.99 -7.02 5.91
N LEU A 178 -19.12 -5.76 5.52
CA LEU A 178 -20.40 -5.13 5.17
C LEU A 178 -20.71 -5.18 3.66
N ASP A 179 -19.79 -5.67 2.82
CA ASP A 179 -20.08 -6.07 1.43
C ASP A 179 -20.78 -7.44 1.39
#